data_AF-A0A1R3R7M3-F1
#
_entry.id   AF-A0A1R3R7M3-F1
#
_cell.length_a   1.000
_cell.length_b   1.000
_cell.length_c   1.000
_cell.angle_alpha   90.00
_cell.angle_beta   90.00
_cell.angle_gamma   90.00
#
_symmetry.space_group_name_H-M   'P 1'
#
loop_
_entity.id
_entity.type
_entity.pdbx_description
1 polymer ?
#
loop_
_entity_poly.entity_id
_entity_poly.type
_entity_poly.pdbx_seq_one_letter_code
_entity_poly.pdbx_strand_id
1 'polypeptide(L)'
;MVLWNLLDYLSVGLPPIPVGGTAPSRNTTNPRYGAEDIHEVVSWLEFNYSTIIQRYGVPLQSKQIQSEPIASPPASIRDEPQLRSLRAAFEQLAPELAMRRLSPVTFDGGSAASIIDLFRPDTAFTAVGGSAASSPNRAPGDLKVLAQVNFYMRQHNAQYGYILTDTELVAVKYLEGSGRLAVSTAVPWTRGGVGVLSVLLALWYLGMLAAEDGSWILDT
;
A
#
# COMPACT_ATOMS: atom_id res chain seq x y z
N MET A 1 -19.33 0.84 -22.77
CA MET A 1 -18.30 0.58 -21.74
C MET A 1 -17.05 1.33 -22.15
N VAL A 2 -16.47 2.18 -21.31
CA VAL A 2 -15.29 2.98 -21.67
C VAL A 2 -14.04 2.25 -21.16
N LEU A 3 -13.10 1.96 -22.06
CA LEU A 3 -11.81 1.38 -21.69
C LEU A 3 -10.85 2.51 -21.32
N TRP A 4 -10.23 2.40 -20.16
CA TRP A 4 -9.19 3.32 -19.71
C TRP A 4 -7.87 2.59 -19.79
N ASN A 5 -6.78 3.30 -20.13
CA ASN A 5 -5.47 2.72 -19.84
C ASN A 5 -5.26 2.70 -18.32
N LEU A 6 -4.40 1.80 -17.86
CA LEU A 6 -4.18 1.58 -16.44
C LEU A 6 -3.67 2.85 -15.74
N LEU A 7 -2.85 3.66 -16.41
CA LEU A 7 -2.37 4.93 -15.87
C LEU A 7 -3.52 5.92 -15.60
N ASP A 8 -4.40 6.13 -16.58
CA ASP A 8 -5.54 7.05 -16.45
C ASP A 8 -6.43 6.61 -15.29
N TYR A 9 -6.64 5.30 -15.15
CA TYR A 9 -7.45 4.74 -14.08
C TYR A 9 -6.82 4.97 -12.71
N LEU A 10 -5.54 4.62 -12.56
CA LEU A 10 -4.81 4.82 -11.31
C LEU A 10 -4.61 6.30 -11.00
N SER A 11 -4.67 7.20 -11.98
CA SER A 11 -4.50 8.65 -11.77
C SER A 11 -5.74 9.31 -11.17
N VAL A 12 -6.86 8.61 -10.99
CA VAL A 12 -8.08 9.20 -10.42
C VAL A 12 -7.88 9.59 -8.96
N GLY A 13 -8.25 10.84 -8.63
CA GLY A 13 -8.35 11.32 -7.26
C GLY A 13 -9.61 10.76 -6.62
N LEU A 14 -9.49 10.31 -5.38
CA LEU A 14 -10.57 9.69 -4.63
C LEU A 14 -11.23 10.72 -3.70
N PRO A 15 -12.53 10.56 -3.39
CA PRO A 15 -13.19 11.42 -2.41
C PRO A 15 -12.51 11.24 -1.04
N PRO A 16 -12.45 12.30 -0.22
CA PRO A 16 -11.92 12.20 1.14
C PRO A 16 -12.80 11.28 1.99
N ILE A 17 -12.20 10.58 2.95
CA ILE A 17 -12.94 9.72 3.87
C ILE A 17 -13.68 10.61 4.88
N PRO A 18 -15.01 10.50 5.01
CA PRO A 18 -15.75 11.27 6.00
C PRO A 18 -15.31 10.87 7.42
N VAL A 19 -14.94 11.87 8.23
CA VAL A 19 -14.62 11.65 9.65
C VAL A 19 -15.92 11.51 10.44
N GLY A 20 -16.32 10.27 10.73
CA GLY A 20 -17.35 10.01 11.74
C GLY A 20 -16.80 10.36 13.13
N GLY A 21 -17.59 11.02 13.97
CA GLY A 21 -17.18 11.58 15.26
C GLY A 21 -16.25 10.67 16.07
N THR A 22 -14.94 10.94 16.00
CA THR A 22 -13.92 10.23 16.76
C THR A 22 -13.49 11.11 17.92
N ALA A 23 -13.61 10.57 19.14
CA ALA A 23 -12.99 11.19 20.30
C ALA A 23 -11.46 11.04 20.19
N PRO A 24 -10.66 12.10 20.43
CA PRO A 24 -9.22 11.97 20.47
C PRO A 24 -8.80 11.01 21.60
N SER A 25 -8.25 9.85 21.24
CA SER A 25 -7.65 8.90 22.17
C SER A 25 -6.14 8.87 21.96
N ARG A 26 -5.39 8.37 22.96
CA ARG A 26 -3.97 8.04 22.74
C ARG A 26 -3.86 7.04 21.59
N ASN A 27 -2.93 7.32 20.69
CA ASN A 27 -2.73 6.58 19.44
C ASN A 27 -2.27 5.12 19.65
N THR A 28 -1.70 4.78 20.81
CA THR A 28 -1.41 3.40 21.23
C THR A 28 -1.24 3.34 22.76
N THR A 29 -1.75 2.27 23.38
CA THR A 29 -1.42 1.84 24.76
C THR A 29 -0.72 0.47 24.75
N ASN A 30 -0.27 0.01 23.58
CA ASN A 30 0.32 -1.30 23.42
C ASN A 30 1.79 -1.26 23.87
N PRO A 31 2.19 -2.02 24.91
CA PRO A 31 3.56 -1.99 25.41
C PRO A 31 4.58 -2.67 24.48
N ARG A 32 4.15 -3.26 23.36
CA ARG A 32 5.03 -4.01 22.44
C ARG A 32 5.76 -3.14 21.42
N TYR A 33 5.33 -1.89 21.25
CA TYR A 33 5.97 -0.96 20.33
C TYR A 33 5.78 0.47 20.79
N GLY A 34 6.79 1.30 20.54
CA GLY A 34 6.82 2.70 20.92
C GLY A 34 7.54 3.56 19.90
N ALA A 35 7.48 4.88 20.09
CA ALA A 35 8.19 5.82 19.23
C ALA A 35 9.71 5.66 19.35
N GLU A 36 10.18 5.18 20.49
CA GLU A 36 11.57 4.82 20.80
C GLU A 36 12.16 3.72 19.90
N ASP A 37 11.31 2.89 19.27
CA ASP A 37 11.73 1.86 18.31
C ASP A 37 12.10 2.45 16.94
N ILE A 38 11.88 3.76 16.75
CA ILE A 38 12.23 4.50 15.54
C ILE A 38 13.41 5.41 15.89
N HIS A 39 14.56 5.10 15.30
CA HIS A 39 15.81 5.83 15.56
C HIS A 39 16.05 6.95 14.56
N GLU A 40 15.51 6.82 13.34
CA GLU A 40 15.66 7.85 12.31
C GLU A 40 14.49 7.79 11.32
N VAL A 41 13.99 8.97 10.93
CA VAL A 41 13.01 9.12 9.85
C VAL A 41 13.59 10.05 8.79
N VAL A 42 13.77 9.54 7.58
CA VAL A 42 14.28 10.31 6.43
C VAL A 42 13.21 10.44 5.34
N SER A 43 13.41 11.35 4.39
CA SER A 43 12.50 11.49 3.24
C SER A 43 12.80 10.43 2.17
N TRP A 44 11.76 9.73 1.71
CA TRP A 44 11.83 8.84 0.56
C TRP A 44 11.54 9.63 -0.72
N LEU A 45 12.56 10.33 -1.21
CA LEU A 45 12.42 11.25 -2.35
C LEU A 45 12.10 10.52 -3.67
N GLU A 46 12.49 9.26 -3.80
CA GLU A 46 12.26 8.45 -4.99
C GLU A 46 10.80 7.98 -5.11
N PHE A 47 10.00 8.04 -4.04
CA PHE A 47 8.58 7.68 -4.07
C PHE A 47 7.73 8.82 -4.65
N ASN A 48 7.81 8.99 -5.97
CA ASN A 48 7.14 10.07 -6.69
C ASN A 48 6.68 9.62 -8.10
N TYR A 49 5.79 10.41 -8.71
CA TYR A 49 5.22 10.12 -10.04
C TYR A 49 6.30 9.90 -11.11
N SER A 50 7.35 10.74 -11.15
CA SER A 50 8.36 10.67 -12.19
C SER A 50 9.14 9.35 -12.16
N THR A 51 9.51 8.88 -10.97
CA THR A 51 10.16 7.57 -10.79
C THR A 51 9.25 6.43 -11.23
N ILE A 52 7.96 6.50 -10.89
CA ILE A 52 6.98 5.45 -11.24
C ILE A 52 6.83 5.35 -12.76
N ILE A 53 6.65 6.47 -13.46
CA ILE A 53 6.51 6.49 -14.92
C ILE A 53 7.81 6.07 -15.61
N GLN A 54 8.97 6.48 -15.08
CA GLN A 54 10.25 6.03 -15.62
C GLN A 54 10.39 4.50 -15.58
N ARG A 55 9.92 3.87 -14.49
CA ARG A 55 10.09 2.43 -14.25
C ARG A 55 8.99 1.56 -14.87
N TYR A 56 7.75 2.04 -14.85
CA TYR A 56 6.56 1.29 -15.24
C TYR A 56 5.64 2.02 -16.23
N GLY A 57 6.06 3.13 -16.83
CA GLY A 57 5.22 3.89 -17.77
C GLY A 57 4.73 3.04 -18.95
N VAL A 58 5.59 2.18 -19.50
CA VAL A 58 5.22 1.27 -20.61
C VAL A 58 4.07 0.32 -20.24
N PRO A 59 4.15 -0.50 -19.16
CA PRO A 59 3.03 -1.34 -18.75
C PRO A 59 1.78 -0.56 -18.33
N LEU A 60 1.96 0.60 -17.68
CA LEU A 60 0.84 1.44 -17.24
C LEU A 60 0.04 2.03 -18.42
N GLN A 61 0.70 2.35 -19.53
CA GLN A 61 0.05 2.91 -20.72
C GLN A 61 -0.48 1.85 -21.69
N SER A 62 0.11 0.65 -21.69
CA SER A 62 -0.25 -0.42 -22.64
C SER A 62 -1.45 -1.26 -22.21
N LYS A 63 -1.71 -1.38 -20.89
CA LYS A 63 -2.83 -2.18 -20.36
C LYS A 63 -4.12 -1.39 -20.33
N GLN A 64 -5.21 -2.02 -20.81
CA GLN A 64 -6.54 -1.45 -20.78
C GLN A 64 -7.41 -2.17 -19.76
N ILE A 65 -8.01 -1.43 -18.86
CA ILE A 65 -8.93 -1.97 -17.86
C ILE A 65 -10.36 -1.53 -18.15
N GLN A 66 -11.31 -2.38 -17.73
CA GLN A 66 -12.71 -2.01 -17.75
C GLN A 66 -12.96 -1.02 -16.61
N SER A 67 -13.38 0.20 -16.94
CA SER A 67 -13.77 1.16 -15.91
C SER A 67 -15.12 0.77 -15.34
N GLU A 68 -15.16 0.37 -14.07
CA GLU A 68 -16.38 0.51 -13.27
C GLU A 68 -16.42 1.96 -12.75
N PRO A 69 -17.59 2.63 -12.76
CA PRO A 69 -17.71 3.95 -12.15
C PRO A 69 -17.28 3.86 -10.69
N ILE A 70 -16.30 4.69 -10.28
CA ILE A 70 -16.00 4.96 -8.86
C ILE A 70 -17.17 5.81 -8.33
N ALA A 71 -18.34 5.18 -8.19
CA ALA A 71 -19.59 5.83 -7.85
C ALA A 71 -20.16 5.18 -6.59
N SER A 72 -19.66 5.60 -5.44
CA SER A 72 -20.41 5.74 -4.19
C SER A 72 -19.51 6.39 -3.12
N PRO A 73 -20.07 7.14 -2.16
CA PRO A 73 -19.34 7.48 -0.93
C PRO A 73 -18.83 6.18 -0.30
N PRO A 74 -17.62 6.14 0.28
CA PRO A 74 -17.11 4.94 0.91
C PRO A 74 -18.11 4.45 1.97
N ALA A 75 -18.64 3.24 1.79
CA ALA A 75 -19.31 2.56 2.88
C ALA A 75 -18.26 2.24 3.95
N SER A 76 -18.61 2.39 5.23
CA SER A 76 -17.73 2.12 6.37
C SER A 76 -16.85 0.88 6.16
N ILE A 77 -15.54 1.03 6.41
CA ILE A 77 -14.36 0.13 6.25
C ILE A 77 -14.60 -1.35 6.58
N ARG A 78 -15.54 -2.01 5.92
CA ARG A 78 -15.82 -3.44 6.11
C ARG A 78 -15.92 -4.18 4.79
N ASP A 79 -16.33 -3.51 3.70
CA ASP A 79 -16.41 -4.10 2.36
C ASP A 79 -16.25 -3.00 1.29
N GLU A 80 -15.02 -2.62 0.95
CA GLU A 80 -14.74 -1.49 0.02
C GLU A 80 -14.68 -1.95 -1.46
N PRO A 81 -15.58 -1.47 -2.35
CA PRO A 81 -15.54 -1.77 -3.78
C PRO A 81 -14.32 -1.16 -4.50
N GLN A 82 -13.73 -0.08 -3.97
CA GLN A 82 -12.50 0.53 -4.52
C GLN A 82 -11.35 -0.50 -4.62
N LEU A 83 -11.28 -1.45 -3.68
CA LEU A 83 -10.18 -2.42 -3.56
C LEU A 83 -10.22 -3.52 -4.64
N ARG A 84 -11.39 -3.82 -5.21
CA ARG A 84 -11.52 -4.81 -6.31
C ARG A 84 -10.83 -4.35 -7.59
N SER A 85 -10.85 -3.05 -7.85
CA SER A 85 -10.24 -2.50 -9.06
C SER A 85 -8.71 -2.51 -9.03
N LEU A 86 -8.13 -2.30 -7.85
CA LEU A 86 -6.69 -2.44 -7.63
C LEU A 86 -6.24 -3.90 -7.81
N ARG A 87 -7.05 -4.86 -7.36
CA ARG A 87 -6.82 -6.30 -7.64
C ARG A 87 -6.81 -6.58 -9.14
N ALA A 88 -7.80 -6.08 -9.88
CA ALA A 88 -7.86 -6.25 -11.33
C ALA A 88 -6.63 -5.64 -12.05
N ALA A 89 -6.13 -4.50 -11.56
CA ALA A 89 -4.91 -3.88 -12.07
C ALA A 89 -3.67 -4.78 -11.86
N PHE A 90 -3.52 -5.42 -10.70
CA PHE A 90 -2.43 -6.39 -10.47
C PHE A 90 -2.56 -7.64 -11.35
N GLU A 91 -3.77 -8.17 -11.54
CA GLU A 91 -4.02 -9.33 -12.41
C GLU A 91 -3.64 -9.07 -13.88
N GLN A 92 -3.94 -7.87 -14.41
CA GLN A 92 -3.58 -7.51 -15.79
C GLN A 92 -2.07 -7.51 -16.06
N LEU A 93 -1.27 -7.32 -15.02
CA LEU A 93 0.18 -7.26 -15.11
C LEU A 93 0.85 -8.60 -14.85
N ALA A 94 0.11 -9.61 -14.37
CA ALA A 94 0.63 -10.94 -14.05
C ALA A 94 1.54 -11.55 -15.14
N PRO A 95 1.24 -11.45 -16.46
CA PRO A 95 2.10 -12.00 -17.50
C PRO A 95 3.47 -11.30 -17.64
N GLU A 96 3.60 -10.06 -17.16
CA GLU A 96 4.84 -9.28 -17.26
C GLU A 96 5.72 -9.38 -16.02
N LEU A 97 5.21 -9.96 -14.93
CA LEU A 97 5.90 -10.07 -13.66
C LEU A 97 7.14 -10.98 -13.75
N ALA A 98 7.03 -12.12 -14.45
CA ALA A 98 8.13 -13.05 -14.63
C ALA A 98 9.34 -12.43 -15.37
N MET A 99 9.08 -11.63 -16.41
CA MET A 99 10.15 -10.92 -17.14
C MET A 99 10.85 -9.86 -16.27
N ARG A 100 10.15 -9.35 -15.25
CA ARG A 100 10.62 -8.29 -14.36
C ARG A 100 11.15 -8.81 -13.02
N ARG A 101 11.25 -10.14 -12.84
CA ARG A 101 11.61 -10.80 -11.57
C ARG A 101 10.72 -10.36 -10.40
N LEU A 102 9.43 -10.27 -10.68
CA LEU A 102 8.40 -9.92 -9.70
C LEU A 102 7.57 -11.16 -9.39
N SER A 103 7.30 -11.38 -8.11
CA SER A 103 6.32 -12.35 -7.64
C SER A 103 4.91 -11.75 -7.71
N PRO A 104 3.93 -12.42 -8.32
CA PRO A 104 2.54 -11.96 -8.29
C PRO A 104 2.02 -11.81 -6.86
N VAL A 105 1.46 -10.64 -6.55
CA VAL A 105 0.80 -10.35 -5.27
C VAL A 105 -0.68 -10.04 -5.48
N THR A 106 -1.52 -10.47 -4.55
CA THR A 106 -2.92 -10.09 -4.43
C THR A 106 -3.09 -9.09 -3.29
N PHE A 107 -4.15 -8.28 -3.39
CA PHE A 107 -4.51 -7.26 -2.41
C PHE A 107 -5.91 -7.55 -1.85
N ASP A 108 -6.05 -7.54 -0.53
CA ASP A 108 -7.29 -7.84 0.20
C ASP A 108 -7.33 -7.15 1.57
N GLY A 109 -8.41 -7.32 2.32
CA GLY A 109 -8.47 -6.95 3.74
C GLY A 109 -7.48 -7.77 4.57
N GLY A 110 -6.99 -7.22 5.68
CA GLY A 110 -5.85 -7.81 6.39
C GLY A 110 -6.06 -9.20 7.03
N SER A 111 -7.28 -9.77 6.97
CA SER A 111 -7.51 -11.19 7.29
C SER A 111 -6.91 -12.16 6.26
N ALA A 112 -6.55 -11.67 5.07
CA ALA A 112 -5.95 -12.49 4.04
C ALA A 112 -4.49 -12.86 4.36
N ALA A 113 -3.81 -12.05 5.18
CA ALA A 113 -2.45 -12.34 5.66
C ALA A 113 -2.46 -13.05 7.02
N SER A 114 -1.29 -13.55 7.42
CA SER A 114 -1.10 -14.15 8.75
C SER A 114 -1.48 -13.18 9.87
N ILE A 115 -2.32 -13.64 10.78
CA ILE A 115 -2.63 -12.94 12.02
C ILE A 115 -1.54 -13.31 13.01
N ILE A 116 -0.67 -12.36 13.33
CA ILE A 116 0.38 -12.51 14.32
C ILE A 116 -0.06 -11.78 15.58
N ASP A 117 0.03 -12.44 16.73
CA ASP A 117 -0.28 -11.83 18.04
C ASP A 117 -1.70 -11.24 18.18
N LEU A 118 -2.70 -11.90 17.56
CA LEU A 118 -4.11 -11.46 17.53
C LEU A 118 -4.33 -10.10 16.85
N PHE A 119 -3.32 -9.57 16.17
CA PHE A 119 -3.45 -8.35 15.40
C PHE A 119 -3.77 -8.65 13.93
N ARG A 120 -4.77 -7.94 13.41
CA ARG A 120 -5.20 -8.00 12.02
C ARG A 120 -4.96 -6.60 11.41
N PRO A 121 -4.08 -6.46 10.40
CA PRO A 121 -3.95 -5.19 9.70
C PRO A 121 -5.25 -4.83 8.97
N ASP A 122 -5.42 -3.58 8.57
CA ASP A 122 -6.61 -3.17 7.80
C ASP A 122 -6.56 -3.76 6.38
N THR A 123 -5.36 -3.93 5.84
CA THR A 123 -5.09 -4.34 4.46
C THR A 123 -3.93 -5.35 4.38
N ALA A 124 -3.93 -6.17 3.32
CA ALA A 124 -2.89 -7.14 3.08
C ALA A 124 -2.49 -7.22 1.60
N PHE A 125 -1.17 -7.26 1.37
CA PHE A 125 -0.56 -7.71 0.13
C PHE A 125 0.03 -9.10 0.35
N THR A 126 -0.49 -10.13 -0.32
CA THR A 126 -0.02 -11.51 -0.17
C THR A 126 0.38 -12.11 -1.51
N ALA A 127 1.29 -13.08 -1.54
CA ALA A 127 1.64 -13.75 -2.80
C ALA A 127 0.44 -14.52 -3.37
N VAL A 128 0.25 -14.47 -4.69
CA VAL A 128 -0.81 -15.25 -5.37
C VAL A 128 -0.54 -16.74 -5.18
N GLY A 129 -1.56 -17.50 -4.77
CA GLY A 129 -1.44 -18.91 -4.40
C GLY A 129 -1.01 -19.18 -2.95
N GLY A 130 -0.78 -18.12 -2.17
CA GLY A 130 -0.59 -18.22 -0.73
C GLY A 130 -1.84 -18.71 0.00
N SER A 131 -1.66 -19.40 1.12
CA SER A 131 -2.78 -19.79 1.98
C SER A 131 -3.30 -18.58 2.75
N ALA A 132 -4.62 -18.36 2.69
CA ALA A 132 -5.29 -17.31 3.44
C ALA A 132 -5.01 -17.48 4.95
N ALA A 133 -4.82 -16.38 5.67
CA ALA A 133 -4.51 -16.35 7.09
C ALA A 133 -3.16 -16.96 7.53
N SER A 134 -2.30 -17.37 6.59
CA SER A 134 -0.93 -17.85 6.88
C SER A 134 0.14 -17.25 5.98
N SER A 135 -0.24 -16.56 4.91
CA SER A 135 0.70 -15.87 4.03
C SER A 135 1.26 -14.61 4.67
N PRO A 136 2.57 -14.35 4.59
CA PRO A 136 3.14 -13.08 5.06
C PRO A 136 2.53 -11.88 4.33
N ASN A 137 2.25 -10.80 5.07
CA ASN A 137 1.87 -9.53 4.48
C ASN A 137 3.10 -8.82 3.94
N ARG A 138 3.22 -8.69 2.62
CA ARG A 138 4.38 -8.06 1.98
C ARG A 138 4.40 -6.54 2.08
N ALA A 139 3.26 -5.92 2.41
CA ALA A 139 3.15 -4.49 2.65
C ALA A 139 1.99 -4.17 3.62
N PRO A 140 2.20 -4.32 4.94
CA PRO A 140 1.18 -3.97 5.92
C PRO A 140 0.86 -2.47 5.89
N GLY A 141 -0.44 -2.15 5.94
CA GLY A 141 -0.96 -0.79 6.07
C GLY A 141 -1.77 -0.62 7.35
N ASP A 142 -1.69 0.55 7.97
CA ASP A 142 -2.43 0.90 9.19
C ASP A 142 -2.96 2.34 9.13
N LEU A 143 -4.10 2.56 9.79
CA LEU A 143 -4.74 3.87 9.88
C LEU A 143 -4.15 4.79 10.96
N LYS A 144 -3.35 4.31 11.93
CA LYS A 144 -2.64 5.18 12.90
C LYS A 144 -1.25 4.67 13.37
N VAL A 145 -0.39 5.66 13.65
CA VAL A 145 0.96 5.67 14.29
C VAL A 145 2.11 4.92 13.58
N LEU A 146 3.12 5.66 13.12
CA LEU A 146 4.32 5.11 12.46
C LEU A 146 5.04 4.00 13.25
N ALA A 147 5.03 4.04 14.59
CA ALA A 147 5.58 2.98 15.46
C ALA A 147 4.86 1.64 15.28
N GLN A 148 3.54 1.69 15.05
CA GLN A 148 2.71 0.54 14.78
C GLN A 148 3.05 -0.07 13.41
N VAL A 149 3.18 0.78 12.38
CA VAL A 149 3.65 0.34 11.04
C VAL A 149 5.06 -0.27 11.13
N ASN A 150 5.99 0.36 11.86
CA ASN A 150 7.34 -0.16 12.09
C ASN A 150 7.31 -1.56 12.74
N PHE A 151 6.49 -1.73 13.78
CA PHE A 151 6.33 -3.01 14.45
C PHE A 151 5.82 -4.10 13.50
N TYR A 152 4.80 -3.81 12.68
CA TYR A 152 4.25 -4.81 11.75
C TYR A 152 5.18 -5.12 10.58
N MET A 153 5.88 -4.13 10.06
CA MET A 153 6.91 -4.36 9.05
C MET A 153 7.97 -5.33 9.58
N ARG A 154 8.35 -5.20 10.86
CA ARG A 154 9.27 -6.14 11.53
C ARG A 154 8.68 -7.54 11.67
N GLN A 155 7.43 -7.65 12.14
CA GLN A 155 6.77 -8.95 12.32
C GLN A 155 6.60 -9.74 11.02
N HIS A 156 6.39 -9.04 9.90
CA HIS A 156 6.14 -9.65 8.59
C HIS A 156 7.38 -9.72 7.68
N ASN A 157 8.55 -9.31 8.17
CA ASN A 157 9.76 -9.16 7.35
C ASN A 157 9.51 -8.33 6.08
N ALA A 158 8.72 -7.26 6.19
CA ALA A 158 8.31 -6.41 5.08
C ALA A 158 9.22 -5.18 4.99
N GLN A 159 9.75 -4.92 3.79
CA GLN A 159 10.55 -3.73 3.53
C GLN A 159 9.68 -2.48 3.33
N TYR A 160 8.44 -2.65 2.84
CA TYR A 160 7.56 -1.56 2.49
C TYR A 160 6.27 -1.62 3.31
N GLY A 161 5.73 -0.46 3.64
CA GLY A 161 4.49 -0.29 4.39
C GLY A 161 3.88 1.06 4.05
N TYR A 162 2.75 1.38 4.67
CA TYR A 162 2.12 2.69 4.48
C TYR A 162 1.23 3.05 5.65
N ILE A 163 1.04 4.35 5.82
CA ILE A 163 0.02 4.94 6.69
C ILE A 163 -1.06 5.48 5.77
N LEU A 164 -2.30 5.10 6.02
CA LEU A 164 -3.45 5.63 5.32
C LEU A 164 -4.31 6.37 6.33
N THR A 165 -4.53 7.66 6.17
CA THR A 165 -5.40 8.44 7.07
C THR A 165 -6.70 8.81 6.37
N ASP A 166 -7.59 9.50 7.07
CA ASP A 166 -8.78 10.11 6.49
C ASP A 166 -8.47 11.22 5.47
N THR A 167 -7.24 11.76 5.48
CA THR A 167 -6.82 12.87 4.62
C THR A 167 -5.81 12.48 3.54
N GLU A 168 -4.91 11.53 3.83
CA GLU A 168 -3.74 11.26 2.99
C GLU A 168 -3.14 9.87 3.18
N LEU A 169 -2.38 9.43 2.18
CA LEU A 169 -1.49 8.27 2.22
C LEU A 169 -0.04 8.73 2.39
N VAL A 170 0.72 8.03 3.25
CA VAL A 170 2.18 8.17 3.38
C VAL A 170 2.81 6.79 3.21
N ALA A 171 3.65 6.62 2.19
CA ALA A 171 4.41 5.39 2.00
C ALA A 171 5.61 5.34 2.95
N VAL A 172 5.90 4.15 3.47
CA VAL A 172 6.99 3.89 4.42
C VAL A 172 7.90 2.81 3.84
N LYS A 173 9.21 3.04 3.91
CA LYS A 173 10.24 2.07 3.54
C LYS A 173 11.17 1.85 4.72
N TYR A 174 11.37 0.60 5.07
CA TYR A 174 12.36 0.18 6.04
C TYR A 174 13.76 0.23 5.40
N LEU A 175 14.72 0.83 6.11
CA LEU A 175 16.12 0.95 5.68
C LEU A 175 17.01 -0.05 6.42
N GLU A 176 18.28 -0.18 6.01
CA GLU A 176 19.24 -1.03 6.72
C GLU A 176 19.43 -0.59 8.19
N GLY A 177 19.49 -1.58 9.09
CA GLY A 177 19.63 -1.40 10.54
C GLY A 177 18.30 -1.42 11.32
N SER A 178 18.36 -1.35 12.65
CA SER A 178 17.16 -1.28 13.48
C SER A 178 16.52 0.11 13.36
N GLY A 179 15.20 0.18 13.17
CA GLY A 179 14.39 1.39 13.42
C GLY A 179 14.63 2.60 12.52
N ARG A 180 15.28 2.45 11.35
CA ARG A 180 15.46 3.54 10.38
C ARG A 180 14.41 3.43 9.27
N LEU A 181 13.62 4.48 9.10
CA LEU A 181 12.51 4.51 8.15
C LEU A 181 12.66 5.67 7.17
N ALA A 182 12.32 5.45 5.91
CA ALA A 182 12.10 6.50 4.93
C ALA A 182 10.59 6.68 4.69
N VAL A 183 10.11 7.92 4.69
CA VAL A 183 8.69 8.26 4.48
C VAL A 183 8.51 9.12 3.23
N SER A 184 7.50 8.84 2.42
CA SER A 184 7.21 9.64 1.23
C SER A 184 6.62 11.00 1.59
N THR A 185 6.59 11.90 0.61
CA THR A 185 5.65 13.03 0.68
C THR A 185 4.23 12.49 0.76
N ALA A 186 3.39 13.12 1.56
CA ALA A 186 2.01 12.70 1.71
C ALA A 186 1.20 12.90 0.42
N VAL A 187 0.28 11.97 0.17
CA VAL A 187 -0.57 11.92 -1.02
C VAL A 187 -2.02 12.10 -0.58
N PRO A 188 -2.60 13.30 -0.72
CA PRO A 188 -4.00 13.55 -0.37
C PRO A 188 -4.96 12.69 -1.18
N TRP A 189 -6.07 12.26 -0.58
CA TRP A 189 -7.12 11.47 -1.27
C TRP A 189 -7.57 12.10 -2.59
N THR A 190 -7.84 13.40 -2.56
CA THR A 190 -8.36 14.15 -3.70
C THR A 190 -7.30 14.43 -4.78
N ARG A 191 -6.02 14.09 -4.52
CA ARG A 191 -4.95 14.30 -5.49
C ARG A 191 -5.05 13.26 -6.61
N GLY A 192 -5.23 13.74 -7.83
CA GLY A 192 -5.30 12.91 -9.03
C GLY A 192 -5.25 13.76 -10.30
N GLY A 193 -5.05 13.10 -11.43
CA GLY A 193 -4.86 13.69 -12.75
C GLY A 193 -3.53 13.32 -13.38
N VAL A 194 -3.35 13.76 -14.63
CA VAL A 194 -2.13 13.51 -15.40
C VAL A 194 -0.93 14.18 -14.71
N GLY A 195 0.17 13.45 -14.55
CA GLY A 195 1.41 14.02 -14.02
C GLY A 195 1.51 14.08 -12.49
N VAL A 196 0.50 13.61 -11.75
CA VAL A 196 0.48 13.64 -10.29
C VAL A 196 0.36 12.25 -9.68
N LEU A 197 1.00 12.07 -8.52
CA LEU A 197 0.86 10.85 -7.73
C LEU A 197 -0.48 10.90 -6.98
N SER A 198 -1.38 9.98 -7.30
CA SER A 198 -2.64 9.73 -6.60
C SER A 198 -2.48 8.61 -5.57
N VAL A 199 -3.47 8.44 -4.69
CA VAL A 199 -3.50 7.33 -3.72
C VAL A 199 -3.52 5.96 -4.41
N LEU A 200 -4.31 5.80 -5.46
CA LEU A 200 -4.39 4.53 -6.21
C LEU A 200 -3.05 4.18 -6.88
N LEU A 201 -2.40 5.16 -7.52
CA LEU A 201 -1.09 4.94 -8.14
C LEU A 201 0.00 4.66 -7.09
N ALA A 202 -0.07 5.31 -5.93
CA ALA A 202 0.85 5.07 -4.82
C ALA A 202 0.71 3.65 -4.24
N LEU A 203 -0.53 3.20 -3.97
CA LEU A 203 -0.80 1.83 -3.48
C LEU A 203 -0.40 0.79 -4.51
N TRP A 204 -0.69 1.03 -5.79
CA TRP A 204 -0.25 0.17 -6.87
C TRP A 204 1.27 0.06 -6.92
N TYR A 205 1.98 1.19 -6.83
CA TYR A 205 3.45 1.19 -6.84
C TYR A 205 4.06 0.48 -5.63
N LEU A 206 3.49 0.66 -4.42
CA LEU A 206 3.88 -0.10 -3.23
C LEU A 206 3.74 -1.61 -3.45
N GLY A 207 2.64 -2.06 -4.07
CA GLY A 207 2.47 -3.46 -4.42
C GLY A 207 3.52 -3.95 -5.44
N MET A 208 3.90 -3.12 -6.40
CA MET A 208 4.99 -3.44 -7.34
C MET A 208 6.34 -3.58 -6.63
N LEU A 209 6.64 -2.69 -5.67
CA LEU A 209 7.86 -2.76 -4.85
C LEU A 209 7.86 -3.99 -3.93
N ALA A 210 6.72 -4.33 -3.34
CA ALA A 210 6.55 -5.52 -2.49
C ALA A 210 6.57 -6.83 -3.30
N ALA A 211 6.22 -6.77 -4.58
CA ALA A 211 6.32 -7.88 -5.53
C ALA A 211 7.75 -8.13 -5.99
N GLU A 212 8.67 -7.17 -5.85
CA GLU A 212 10.07 -7.38 -6.21
C GLU A 212 10.70 -8.45 -5.33
N ASP A 213 11.30 -9.45 -5.98
CA ASP A 213 12.11 -10.44 -5.29
C ASP A 213 13.45 -9.80 -4.90
N GLY A 214 13.41 -8.96 -3.85
CA GLY A 214 14.59 -8.47 -3.17
C GLY A 214 15.10 -9.53 -2.20
N SER A 215 16.43 -9.61 -2.00
CA SER A 215 17.06 -10.38 -0.92
C SER A 215 16.82 -9.75 0.46
N TRP A 216 15.68 -9.07 0.64
CA TRP A 216 15.35 -8.36 1.86
C TRP A 216 15.14 -9.35 3.00
N ILE A 217 16.02 -9.25 3.98
CA ILE A 217 15.93 -9.94 5.26
C ILE A 217 16.22 -8.86 6.29
N LEU A 218 15.34 -8.71 7.26
CA LEU A 218 15.64 -7.92 8.44
C LEU A 218 16.76 -8.63 9.20
N ASP A 219 17.92 -7.99 9.29
CA ASP A 219 18.98 -8.40 10.22
C ASP A 219 18.42 -8.27 11.64
N THR A 220 18.20 -9.41 12.29
CA THR A 220 17.67 -9.54 13.66
C THR A 220 18.70 -9.19 14.73
#